data_AF-A0A9W5Z2V9-F1
#
_entry.id   AF-A0A9W5Z2V9-F1
#
_cell.length_a   1.000
_cell.length_b   1.000
_cell.length_c   1.000
_cell.angle_alpha   90.00
_cell.angle_beta   90.00
_cell.angle_gamma   90.00
#
_symmetry.space_group_name_H-M   'P 1'
#
loop_
_entity.id
_entity.type
_entity.pdbx_description
1 polymer ?
#
loop_
_entity_poly.entity_id
_entity_poly.type
_entity_poly.pdbx_seq_one_letter_code
_entity_poly.pdbx_strand_id
1 'polypeptide(L)'
;MKEAINLAGPIVKIVDSPIPEPNDNQVLIKVVVSGSNPKDWKVPDLAASGDSGFGVLVQARNGLNQGDDIAGIVEKVGPKVVEFKVRILPILQVLPNFLSA
;
A
#
# COMPACT_ATOMS: atom_id res chain seq x y z
N MET A 1 10.35 4.08 -2.57
CA MET A 1 9.72 2.77 -2.85
C MET A 1 9.36 2.70 -4.33
N LYS A 2 9.27 1.50 -4.90
CA LYS A 2 8.70 1.32 -6.24
C LYS A 2 7.18 1.29 -6.12
N GLU A 3 6.49 1.96 -7.02
CA GLU A 3 5.04 1.81 -7.19
C GLU A 3 4.69 1.60 -8.67
N ALA A 4 3.55 0.94 -8.90
CA ALA A 4 2.99 0.73 -10.23
C ALA A 4 1.83 1.70 -10.46
N ILE A 5 1.91 2.49 -11.53
CA ILE A 5 0.86 3.42 -11.94
C ILE A 5 0.17 2.84 -13.18
N ASN A 6 -1.07 2.41 -13.03
CA ASN A 6 -1.92 1.95 -14.12
C ASN A 6 -2.51 3.18 -14.81
N LEU A 7 -2.27 3.31 -16.13
CA LEU A 7 -2.84 4.34 -16.99
C LEU A 7 -4.05 3.77 -17.75
N ALA A 8 -4.75 4.59 -18.53
CA ALA A 8 -5.80 4.09 -19.42
C ALA A 8 -5.25 3.03 -20.40
N GLY A 9 -5.94 1.88 -20.48
CA GLY A 9 -5.55 0.71 -21.28
C GLY A 9 -4.47 -0.15 -20.62
N PRO A 10 -3.82 -1.08 -21.36
CA PRO A 10 -2.83 -2.03 -20.82
C PRO A 10 -1.45 -1.38 -20.63
N ILE A 11 -1.41 -0.22 -19.98
CA ILE A 11 -0.20 0.59 -19.79
C ILE A 11 0.07 0.75 -18.31
N VAL A 12 1.26 0.31 -17.88
CA VAL A 12 1.74 0.44 -16.50
C VAL A 12 3.10 1.10 -16.50
N LYS A 13 3.30 2.07 -15.60
CA LYS A 13 4.60 2.67 -15.32
C LYS A 13 5.07 2.25 -13.93
N ILE A 14 6.29 1.73 -13.84
CA ILE A 14 6.95 1.52 -12.55
C ILE A 14 7.82 2.72 -12.26
N VAL A 15 7.57 3.40 -11.15
CA VAL A 15 8.27 4.64 -10.77
C VAL A 15 8.88 4.51 -9.38
N ASP A 16 9.90 5.32 -9.10
CA ASP A 16 10.40 5.54 -7.74
C ASP A 16 9.65 6.68 -7.09
N SER A 17 9.08 6.41 -5.93
CA SER A 17 8.30 7.38 -5.15
C SER A 17 8.81 7.47 -3.72
N PRO A 18 8.67 8.62 -3.04
CA PRO A 18 8.95 8.69 -1.61
C PRO A 18 8.03 7.74 -0.83
N ILE A 19 8.51 7.25 0.30
CA ILE A 19 7.63 6.53 1.24
C ILE A 19 6.73 7.58 1.88
N PRO A 20 5.39 7.43 1.86
CA PRO A 20 4.50 8.41 2.45
C PRO A 20 4.56 8.39 3.98
N GLU A 21 4.39 9.55 4.58
CA GLU A 21 4.26 9.69 6.03
C GLU A 21 2.79 9.62 6.43
N PRO A 22 2.37 8.68 7.30
CA PRO A 22 0.99 8.58 7.73
C PRO A 22 0.62 9.75 8.65
N ASN A 23 -0.60 10.27 8.50
CA ASN A 23 -1.17 11.23 9.44
C ASN A 23 -1.64 10.56 10.75
N ASP A 24 -2.21 11.36 11.65
CA ASP A 24 -2.71 10.94 12.97
C ASP A 24 -3.55 9.66 12.98
N ASN A 25 -4.33 9.43 11.93
CA ASN A 25 -5.33 8.36 11.85
C ASN A 25 -4.98 7.27 10.81
N GLN A 26 -3.78 7.31 10.24
CA GLN A 26 -3.37 6.40 9.17
C GLN A 26 -2.36 5.35 9.63
N VAL A 27 -2.33 4.25 8.89
CA VAL A 27 -1.33 3.19 9.01
C VAL A 27 -0.47 3.18 7.74
N LEU A 28 0.84 3.13 7.91
CA LEU A 28 1.77 2.83 6.83
C LEU A 28 2.03 1.32 6.83
N ILE A 29 1.71 0.68 5.70
CA ILE A 29 1.92 -0.75 5.49
C ILE A 29 3.09 -0.95 4.55
N LYS A 30 4.10 -1.71 4.99
CA LYS A 30 5.09 -2.28 4.09
C LYS A 30 4.47 -3.48 3.38
N VAL A 31 3.95 -3.25 2.18
CA VAL A 31 3.34 -4.28 1.35
C VAL A 31 4.38 -5.35 1.00
N VAL A 32 4.04 -6.61 1.27
CA VAL A 32 4.86 -7.79 0.95
C VAL A 32 4.30 -8.51 -0.29
N VAL A 33 2.97 -8.53 -0.40
CA VAL A 33 2.26 -9.12 -1.54
C VAL A 33 1.02 -8.29 -1.86
N SER A 34 0.69 -8.23 -3.15
CA SER A 34 -0.57 -7.69 -3.66
C SER A 34 -1.20 -8.74 -4.58
N GLY A 35 -2.51 -8.98 -4.41
CA GLY A 35 -3.30 -9.85 -5.25
C GLY A 35 -3.80 -9.10 -6.49
N SER A 36 -3.86 -9.80 -7.63
CA SER A 36 -4.44 -9.26 -8.85
C SER A 36 -5.92 -9.65 -8.94
N ASN A 37 -6.76 -8.65 -9.17
CA ASN A 37 -8.21 -8.77 -9.31
C ASN A 37 -8.68 -8.32 -10.69
N PRO A 38 -9.88 -8.73 -11.12
CA PRO A 38 -10.45 -8.26 -12.39
C PRO A 38 -10.54 -6.75 -12.56
N LYS A 39 -10.64 -6.00 -11.45
CA LYS A 39 -10.63 -4.54 -11.52
C LYS A 39 -9.32 -3.99 -12.08
N ASP A 40 -8.19 -4.66 -11.85
CA ASP A 40 -6.87 -4.11 -12.14
C ASP A 40 -6.59 -4.03 -13.65
N TRP A 41 -7.27 -4.84 -14.46
CA TRP A 41 -7.28 -4.71 -15.92
C TRP A 41 -8.56 -4.02 -16.46
N LYS A 42 -9.72 -4.26 -15.85
CA LYS A 42 -10.98 -3.66 -16.31
C LYS A 42 -11.05 -2.15 -16.09
N VAL A 43 -10.55 -1.62 -14.97
CA VAL A 43 -10.61 -0.19 -14.68
C VAL A 43 -9.78 0.61 -15.70
N PRO A 44 -8.52 0.24 -16.00
CA PRO A 44 -7.77 0.82 -17.10
C PRO A 44 -8.48 0.76 -18.47
N ASP A 45 -9.06 -0.38 -18.82
CA ASP A 45 -9.75 -0.56 -20.11
C ASP A 45 -11.01 0.30 -20.22
N LEU A 46 -11.82 0.35 -19.16
CA LEU A 46 -13.01 1.21 -19.09
C LEU A 46 -12.64 2.69 -19.06
N ALA A 47 -11.54 3.06 -18.40
CA ALA A 47 -11.04 4.43 -18.45
C ALA A 47 -10.63 4.84 -19.88
N ALA A 48 -10.03 3.92 -20.64
CA ALA A 48 -9.65 4.13 -22.05
C ALA A 48 -10.85 4.21 -22.99
N SER A 49 -11.97 3.56 -22.68
CA SER A 49 -13.19 3.63 -23.51
C SER A 49 -13.91 4.98 -23.43
N GLY A 50 -13.52 5.86 -22.50
CA GLY A 50 -14.22 7.11 -22.23
C GLY A 50 -15.40 6.98 -21.26
N ASP A 51 -15.57 5.82 -20.63
CA ASP A 51 -16.58 5.62 -19.58
C ASP A 51 -16.26 6.47 -18.33
N SER A 52 -17.26 7.20 -17.87
CA SER A 52 -17.20 8.06 -16.67
C SER A 52 -18.32 7.77 -15.67
N GLY A 53 -18.97 6.60 -15.77
CA GLY A 53 -20.08 6.18 -14.91
C GLY A 53 -19.68 5.97 -13.44
N PHE A 54 -18.38 5.82 -13.15
CA PHE A 54 -17.84 5.70 -11.80
C PHE A 54 -16.64 6.63 -11.61
N GLY A 55 -16.54 7.26 -10.43
CA GLY A 55 -15.48 8.24 -10.13
C GLY A 55 -14.05 7.70 -10.30
N VAL A 56 -13.84 6.41 -10.01
CA VAL A 56 -12.53 5.75 -10.19
C VAL A 56 -12.08 5.72 -11.65
N LEU A 57 -13.01 5.65 -12.61
CA LEU A 57 -12.69 5.64 -14.05
C LEU A 57 -12.14 7.00 -14.50
N VAL A 58 -12.68 8.09 -13.96
CA VAL A 58 -12.20 9.45 -14.26
C VAL A 58 -10.77 9.63 -13.76
N GLN A 59 -10.44 9.08 -12.58
CA GLN A 59 -9.09 9.15 -12.02
C GLN A 59 -8.11 8.27 -12.79
N ALA A 60 -8.51 7.04 -13.13
CA ALA A 60 -7.66 6.08 -13.83
C ALA A 60 -7.17 6.57 -15.20
N ARG A 61 -7.89 7.50 -15.86
CA ARG A 61 -7.43 8.15 -17.10
C ARG A 61 -6.09 8.87 -16.94
N ASN A 62 -5.85 9.44 -15.76
CA ASN A 62 -4.63 10.21 -15.46
C ASN A 62 -3.55 9.36 -14.77
N GLY A 63 -3.83 8.08 -14.50
CA GLY A 63 -2.95 7.20 -13.74
C GLY A 63 -3.42 7.03 -12.31
N LEU A 64 -3.44 5.78 -11.83
CA LEU A 64 -3.72 5.44 -10.44
C LEU A 64 -2.77 4.34 -9.95
N ASN A 65 -2.30 4.45 -8.70
CA ASN A 65 -1.69 3.34 -7.99
C ASN A 65 -2.82 2.41 -7.50
N GLN A 66 -2.96 1.26 -8.17
CA GLN A 66 -3.99 0.24 -7.93
C GLN A 66 -3.43 -0.90 -7.07
N GLY A 67 -4.21 -1.98 -6.92
CA GLY A 67 -3.83 -3.17 -6.15
C GLY A 67 -4.24 -3.09 -4.68
N ASP A 68 -5.54 -2.90 -4.44
CA ASP A 68 -6.11 -2.69 -3.09
C ASP A 68 -6.13 -3.97 -2.22
N ASP A 69 -5.96 -5.14 -2.84
CA ASP A 69 -5.87 -6.42 -2.14
C ASP A 69 -4.42 -6.71 -1.76
N ILE A 70 -4.01 -6.27 -0.57
CA ILE A 70 -2.64 -6.35 -0.09
C ILE A 70 -2.52 -7.15 1.21
N ALA A 71 -1.32 -7.72 1.41
CA ALA A 71 -0.87 -8.14 2.72
C ALA A 71 0.56 -7.64 2.98
N GLY A 72 0.83 -7.25 4.22
CA GLY A 72 2.09 -6.63 4.58
C GLY A 72 2.26 -6.46 6.08
N ILE A 73 3.29 -5.70 6.44
CA ILE A 73 3.65 -5.41 7.83
C ILE A 73 3.23 -3.98 8.15
N VAL A 74 2.62 -3.77 9.32
CA VAL A 74 2.41 -2.42 9.87
C VAL A 74 3.77 -1.83 10.23
N GLU A 75 4.25 -0.91 9.41
CA GLU A 75 5.57 -0.26 9.53
C GLU A 75 5.51 0.96 10.45
N LYS A 76 4.44 1.76 10.33
CA LYS A 76 4.22 2.95 11.15
C LYS A 76 2.72 3.17 11.38
N VAL A 77 2.36 3.75 12.52
CA VAL A 77 0.99 4.16 12.83
C VAL A 77 0.96 5.62 13.26
N GLY A 78 -0.10 6.33 12.90
CA GLY A 78 -0.40 7.65 13.45
C GLY A 78 -0.77 7.57 14.93
N PRO A 79 -0.54 8.65 15.71
CA PRO A 79 -0.77 8.69 17.16
C PRO A 79 -2.21 8.39 17.62
N LYS A 80 -3.22 8.50 16.74
CA LYS A 80 -4.63 8.25 17.07
C LYS A 80 -5.14 6.89 16.58
N VAL A 81 -4.27 6.06 16.00
CA VAL A 81 -4.61 4.68 15.60
C VAL A 81 -4.67 3.80 16.85
N VAL A 82 -5.78 3.06 17.02
CA VAL A 82 -6.02 2.25 18.23
C VAL A 82 -5.97 0.73 17.99
N GLU A 83 -6.28 0.26 16.78
CA GLU A 83 -6.39 -1.18 16.47
C GLU A 83 -5.09 -1.80 15.96
N PHE A 84 -4.21 -1.00 15.36
CA PHE A 84 -2.96 -1.46 14.76
C PHE A 84 -1.75 -1.01 15.57
N LYS A 85 -0.74 -1.88 15.62
CA LYS A 85 0.55 -1.60 16.25
C LYS A 85 1.68 -1.93 15.29
N VAL A 86 2.76 -1.16 15.35
CA VAL A 86 3.99 -1.48 14.62
C VAL A 86 4.49 -2.85 15.04
N ARG A 87 4.79 -3.70 14.06
CA ARG A 87 5.34 -5.02 14.35
C ARG A 87 6.79 -4.87 14.80
N ILE A 88 7.02 -4.96 16.10
CA ILE A 88 8.36 -5.18 16.64
C ILE A 88 8.69 -6.64 16.35
N LEU A 89 9.57 -6.88 15.37
CA LEU A 89 10.23 -8.19 15.29
C LEU A 89 10.91 -8.42 16.64
N PRO A 90 10.76 -9.58 17.28
CA PRO A 90 11.56 -9.90 18.44
C PRO A 90 13.02 -9.99 17.99
N ILE A 91 13.72 -8.86 18.01
CA ILE A 91 15.16 -8.83 18.18
C ILE A 91 15.35 -9.56 19.49
N LEU A 92 16.01 -10.72 19.42
CA LEU A 92 16.50 -11.52 20.53
C LEU A 92 16.45 -10.75 21.85
N GLN A 93 15.39 -11.00 22.62
CA GLN A 93 15.36 -10.65 24.03
C GLN A 93 16.27 -11.66 24.74
N VAL A 94 17.59 -11.59 24.47
CA VAL A 94 18.57 -12.16 25.39
C VAL A 94 18.55 -11.25 26.60
N LEU A 95 17.64 -11.56 27.52
CA LEU A 95 17.67 -11.04 28.87
C LEU A 95 19.03 -11.46 29.47
N PRO A 96 19.88 -10.53 29.93
CA PRO A 96 20.99 -10.92 30.80
C PRO A 96 20.39 -11.23 32.17
N ASN A 97 19.97 -12.48 32.34
CA ASN A 97 19.65 -13.04 33.65
C ASN A 97 20.92 -13.68 34.23
N PHE A 98 21.27 -13.22 35.43
CA PHE A 98 22.24 -13.76 36.39
C PHE A 98 23.73 -13.50 36.14
N LEU A 99 24.31 -12.63 36.99
CA LEU A 99 25.24 -13.05 38.05
C LEU A 99 25.50 -11.87 38.99
N SER A 100 24.71 -11.78 40.07
CA SER A 100 25.17 -11.27 41.35
C SER A 100 25.41 -12.48 42.26
N ALA A 101 26.68 -12.82 42.44
CA ALA A 101 27.21 -13.59 43.55
C ALA A 101 28.64 -13.09 43.80
#